data_AF-A0A093XRQ2-F1
#
_entry.id   AF-A0A093XRQ2-F1
#
_cell.length_a   1.000
_cell.length_b   1.000
_cell.length_c   1.000
_cell.angle_alpha   90.00
_cell.angle_beta   90.00
_cell.angle_gamma   90.00
#
_symmetry.space_group_name_H-M   'P 1'
#
loop_
_entity.id
_entity.type
_entity.pdbx_description
1 polymer ?
#
loop_
_entity_poly.entity_id
_entity_poly.type
_entity_poly.pdbx_seq_one_letter_code
_entity_poly.pdbx_strand_id
1 'polypeptide(L)'
;LIVRTELDAVTKNAISGEDQYVTVKALNEFDHKAQGSGGALDWRTKLVSARGAVVATEMKNNSCKLARWTVQSIIANADVMKLGFVSRANPKSNDRHVILGVIGWKPRDFAAQMNLSLSNGWGIVRTIVDMCMSQPEGKYVLVKDPNKQILRLYNVPSSSFEEEAEEEAEIAEEEEEE
;
A
#
# COMPACT_ATOMS: atom_id res chain seq x y z
N LEU A 1 -9.42 -17.51 9.41
CA LEU A 1 -9.09 -16.10 9.11
C LEU A 1 -10.01 -15.65 8.01
N ILE A 2 -10.78 -14.59 8.25
CA ILE A 2 -11.65 -13.97 7.25
C ILE A 2 -11.06 -12.59 7.00
N VAL A 3 -10.88 -12.21 5.73
CA VAL A 3 -10.29 -10.92 5.35
C VAL A 3 -11.16 -10.32 4.26
N ARG A 4 -11.63 -9.08 4.46
CA ARG A 4 -12.24 -8.30 3.39
C ARG A 4 -11.13 -7.84 2.45
N THR A 5 -11.22 -8.20 1.18
CA THR A 5 -10.25 -7.83 0.14
C THR A 5 -10.91 -6.90 -0.88
N GLU A 6 -10.09 -6.26 -1.71
CA GLU A 6 -10.53 -5.26 -2.68
C GLU A 6 -9.90 -5.52 -4.05
N LEU A 7 -10.66 -5.22 -5.10
CA LEU A 7 -10.21 -5.21 -6.49
C LEU A 7 -10.64 -3.88 -7.10
N ASP A 8 -9.76 -3.27 -7.87
CA ASP A 8 -9.96 -1.90 -8.36
C ASP A 8 -10.58 -1.86 -9.76
N ALA A 9 -10.31 -2.88 -10.59
CA ALA A 9 -10.79 -2.93 -11.97
C ALA A 9 -10.82 -4.35 -12.55
N VAL A 10 -11.46 -4.48 -13.71
CA VAL A 10 -11.41 -5.67 -14.57
C VAL A 10 -10.88 -5.26 -15.94
N THR A 11 -10.01 -6.09 -16.53
CA THR A 11 -9.56 -5.96 -17.92
C THR A 11 -9.71 -7.28 -18.64
N LYS A 12 -10.01 -7.25 -19.93
CA LYS A 12 -10.00 -8.47 -20.75
C LYS A 12 -8.56 -8.87 -21.06
N ASN A 13 -8.24 -10.14 -20.87
CA ASN A 13 -7.00 -10.72 -21.36
C ASN A 13 -7.00 -10.64 -22.89
N ALA A 14 -6.00 -9.96 -23.47
CA ALA A 14 -5.92 -9.76 -24.92
C ALA A 14 -5.78 -11.07 -25.71
N ILE A 15 -5.34 -12.16 -25.05
CA ILE A 15 -5.12 -13.47 -25.67
C ILE A 15 -6.32 -14.39 -25.43
N SER A 16 -6.71 -14.61 -24.17
CA SER A 16 -7.78 -15.57 -23.83
C SER A 16 -9.19 -14.98 -23.87
N GLY A 17 -9.34 -13.65 -23.82
CA GLY A 17 -10.63 -12.98 -23.70
C GLY A 17 -11.27 -13.10 -22.30
N GLU A 18 -10.62 -13.79 -21.37
CA GLU A 18 -11.10 -13.94 -19.99
C GLU A 18 -10.91 -12.65 -19.19
N ASP A 19 -11.72 -12.48 -18.16
CA ASP A 19 -11.57 -11.38 -17.23
C ASP A 19 -10.31 -11.56 -16.37
N GLN A 20 -9.54 -10.48 -16.27
CA GLN A 20 -8.43 -10.36 -15.35
C GLN A 20 -8.77 -9.28 -14.33
N TYR A 21 -8.67 -9.65 -13.06
CA TYR A 21 -8.87 -8.74 -11.95
C TYR A 21 -7.60 -7.96 -11.68
N VAL A 22 -7.77 -6.65 -11.47
CA VAL A 22 -6.66 -5.70 -11.41
C VAL A 22 -6.74 -4.89 -10.13
N THR A 23 -5.59 -4.73 -9.48
CA THR A 23 -5.38 -3.67 -8.49
C THR A 23 -4.57 -2.54 -9.11
N VAL A 24 -4.92 -1.30 -8.79
CA VAL A 24 -4.34 -0.09 -9.37
C VAL A 24 -3.83 0.80 -8.25
N LYS A 25 -2.52 1.04 -8.22
CA LYS A 25 -1.87 1.91 -7.22
C LYS A 25 -0.98 2.93 -7.95
N ALA A 26 -0.65 4.04 -7.28
CA ALA A 26 0.11 5.12 -7.89
C ALA A 26 1.34 5.48 -7.05
N LEU A 27 2.51 5.44 -7.67
CA LEU A 27 3.74 6.05 -7.15
C LEU A 27 3.76 7.53 -7.56
N ASN A 28 4.27 8.36 -6.65
CA ASN A 28 4.32 9.80 -6.83
C ASN A 28 5.75 10.33 -6.72
N GLU A 29 6.17 11.15 -7.68
CA GLU A 29 7.41 11.92 -7.69
C GLU A 29 7.10 13.39 -7.40
N PHE A 30 7.76 13.96 -6.40
CA PHE A 30 7.67 15.38 -6.07
C PHE A 30 8.81 16.17 -6.74
N ASP A 31 10.00 16.15 -6.14
CA ASP A 31 11.23 16.73 -6.67
C ASP A 31 12.36 15.72 -6.48
N HIS A 32 12.88 15.19 -7.59
CA HIS A 32 13.96 14.21 -7.56
C HIS A 32 15.27 14.77 -6.99
N LYS A 33 15.46 16.10 -6.98
CA LYS A 33 16.66 16.78 -6.45
C LYS A 33 16.53 17.22 -4.99
N ALA A 34 15.33 17.19 -4.43
CA ALA A 34 15.11 17.68 -3.08
C ALA A 34 15.73 16.78 -2.02
N GLN A 35 16.08 17.36 -0.88
CA GLN A 35 16.49 16.58 0.29
C GLN A 35 15.36 15.63 0.70
N GLY A 36 15.71 14.36 0.93
CA GLY A 36 14.73 13.32 1.21
C GLY A 36 14.20 12.59 -0.03
N SER A 37 14.63 12.95 -1.25
CA SER A 37 14.29 12.20 -2.47
C SER A 37 14.94 10.81 -2.54
N GLY A 38 15.86 10.49 -1.62
CA GLY A 38 16.51 9.18 -1.54
C GLY A 38 17.33 8.83 -2.78
N GLY A 39 17.86 9.83 -3.47
CA GLY A 39 18.58 9.62 -4.74
C GLY A 39 17.67 9.26 -5.91
N ALA A 40 16.41 9.70 -5.86
CA ALA A 40 15.46 9.51 -6.95
C ALA A 40 16.03 9.96 -8.30
N LEU A 41 15.80 9.13 -9.32
CA LEU A 41 16.08 9.47 -10.70
C LEU A 41 14.96 10.35 -11.24
N ASP A 42 15.27 11.24 -12.18
CA ASP A 42 14.23 11.99 -12.90
C ASP A 42 13.40 11.04 -13.77
N TRP A 43 12.15 10.79 -13.36
CA TRP A 43 11.29 9.83 -14.06
C TRP A 43 10.98 10.24 -15.50
N ARG A 44 10.92 11.55 -15.81
CA ARG A 44 10.61 12.02 -17.17
C ARG A 44 11.64 11.53 -18.18
N THR A 45 12.90 11.49 -17.79
CA THR A 45 13.99 11.03 -18.66
C THR A 45 14.29 9.54 -18.49
N LYS A 46 14.09 8.99 -17.28
CA LYS A 46 14.54 7.63 -16.93
C LYS A 46 13.47 6.56 -16.96
N LEU A 47 12.17 6.88 -16.90
CA LEU A 47 11.12 5.84 -16.84
C LEU A 47 11.08 4.97 -18.11
N VAL A 48 11.31 5.57 -19.28
CA VAL A 48 11.36 4.84 -20.55
C VAL A 48 12.73 4.20 -20.76
N SER A 49 13.81 4.96 -20.56
CA SER A 49 15.18 4.53 -20.88
C SER A 49 15.79 3.57 -19.85
N ALA A 50 15.40 3.67 -18.58
CA ALA A 50 15.99 2.96 -17.44
C ALA A 50 14.93 2.54 -16.41
N ARG A 51 13.81 1.99 -16.90
CA ARG A 51 12.67 1.55 -16.08
C ARG A 51 13.06 0.75 -14.84
N GLY A 52 13.94 -0.23 -14.99
CA GLY A 52 14.37 -1.09 -13.88
C GLY A 52 15.08 -0.32 -12.77
N ALA A 53 15.89 0.70 -13.12
CA ALA A 53 16.58 1.54 -12.15
C ALA A 53 15.61 2.46 -11.38
N VAL A 54 14.59 3.00 -12.07
CA VAL A 54 13.51 3.76 -11.43
C VAL A 54 12.78 2.88 -10.43
N VAL A 55 12.32 1.70 -10.86
CA VAL A 55 11.58 0.76 -9.99
C VAL A 55 12.44 0.31 -8.81
N ALA A 56 13.72 -0.01 -9.01
CA ALA A 56 14.61 -0.41 -7.91
C ALA A 56 14.81 0.71 -6.87
N THR A 57 14.92 1.96 -7.33
CA THR A 57 15.01 3.12 -6.44
C THR A 57 13.73 3.27 -5.62
N GLU A 58 12.57 3.08 -6.25
CA GLU A 58 11.28 3.11 -5.55
C GLU A 58 11.08 1.94 -4.59
N MET A 59 11.53 0.73 -4.94
CA MET A 59 11.52 -0.43 -4.03
C MET A 59 12.34 -0.16 -2.78
N LYS A 60 13.44 0.59 -2.88
CA LYS A 60 14.25 0.99 -1.73
C LYS A 60 13.59 2.11 -0.91
N ASN A 61 13.16 3.18 -1.56
CA ASN A 61 12.67 4.39 -0.89
C ASN A 61 11.25 4.23 -0.33
N ASN A 62 10.43 3.37 -0.94
CA ASN A 62 9.02 3.16 -0.61
C ASN A 62 8.72 1.69 -0.27
N SER A 63 9.71 0.96 0.28
CA SER A 63 9.65 -0.49 0.51
C SER A 63 8.37 -0.96 1.24
N CYS A 64 8.02 -0.33 2.36
CA CYS A 64 6.84 -0.70 3.14
C CYS A 64 5.52 -0.44 2.38
N LYS A 65 5.42 0.69 1.67
CA LYS A 65 4.25 1.06 0.86
C LYS A 65 4.02 0.05 -0.27
N LEU A 66 5.09 -0.27 -1.00
CA LEU A 66 5.05 -1.24 -2.10
C LEU A 66 4.79 -2.66 -1.59
N ALA A 67 5.39 -3.07 -0.47
CA ALA A 67 5.13 -4.36 0.15
C ALA A 67 3.65 -4.51 0.54
N ARG A 68 3.05 -3.47 1.16
CA ARG A 68 1.63 -3.46 1.53
C ARG A 68 0.71 -3.64 0.32
N TRP A 69 0.92 -2.84 -0.75
CA TRP A 69 0.14 -2.96 -1.98
C TRP A 69 0.27 -4.33 -2.64
N THR A 70 1.47 -4.88 -2.63
CA THR A 70 1.75 -6.20 -3.19
C THR A 70 1.02 -7.29 -2.42
N VAL A 71 1.09 -7.27 -1.08
CA VAL A 71 0.36 -8.22 -0.23
C VAL A 71 -1.15 -8.09 -0.42
N GLN A 72 -1.69 -6.86 -0.42
CA GLN A 72 -3.11 -6.58 -0.69
C GLN A 72 -3.55 -7.22 -2.01
N SER A 73 -2.77 -7.03 -3.08
CA SER A 73 -3.07 -7.60 -4.40
C SER A 73 -3.02 -9.12 -4.40
N ILE A 74 -2.09 -9.73 -3.65
CA ILE A 74 -1.97 -11.18 -3.53
C ILE A 74 -3.16 -11.77 -2.76
N ILE A 75 -3.54 -11.19 -1.62
CA ILE A 75 -4.65 -11.71 -0.81
C ILE A 75 -6.00 -11.47 -1.49
N ALA A 76 -6.14 -10.42 -2.29
CA ALA A 76 -7.31 -10.17 -3.13
C ALA A 76 -7.39 -11.10 -4.35
N ASN A 77 -6.37 -11.94 -4.58
CA ASN A 77 -6.25 -12.80 -5.76
C ASN A 77 -6.33 -12.02 -7.09
N ALA A 78 -5.69 -10.84 -7.13
CA ALA A 78 -5.59 -10.05 -8.35
C ALA A 78 -4.63 -10.70 -9.35
N ASP A 79 -5.01 -10.74 -10.62
CA ASP A 79 -4.18 -11.27 -11.71
C ASP A 79 -3.02 -10.31 -12.04
N VAL A 80 -3.30 -9.00 -11.99
CA VAL A 80 -2.33 -7.96 -12.34
C VAL A 80 -2.41 -6.81 -11.31
N MET A 81 -1.26 -6.39 -10.81
CA MET A 81 -1.10 -5.13 -10.09
C MET A 81 -0.49 -4.09 -11.03
N LYS A 82 -1.21 -2.99 -11.27
CA LYS A 82 -0.73 -1.84 -12.06
C LYS A 82 -0.22 -0.74 -11.15
N LEU A 83 0.99 -0.25 -11.44
CA LEU A 83 1.57 0.94 -10.82
C LEU A 83 1.63 2.08 -11.83
N GLY A 84 0.92 3.16 -11.52
CA GLY A 84 1.05 4.44 -12.21
C GLY A 84 2.22 5.25 -11.67
N PHE A 85 2.96 5.91 -12.56
CA PHE A 85 4.07 6.81 -12.22
C PHE A 85 3.59 8.25 -12.43
N VAL A 86 3.21 8.90 -11.34
CA VAL A 86 2.64 10.25 -11.33
C VAL A 86 3.71 11.22 -10.85
N SER A 87 3.96 12.29 -11.58
CA SER A 87 4.93 13.32 -11.19
C SER A 87 4.28 14.69 -11.13
N ARG A 88 4.72 15.57 -10.22
CA ARG A 88 4.30 16.98 -10.22
C ARG A 88 4.64 17.62 -11.56
N ALA A 89 3.72 18.40 -12.12
CA ALA A 89 3.96 19.14 -13.36
C ALA A 89 5.09 20.17 -13.19
N ASN A 90 5.12 20.82 -12.03
CA ASN A 90 6.22 21.67 -11.56
C ASN A 90 6.64 21.19 -10.17
N PRO A 91 7.91 20.81 -9.92
CA PRO A 91 8.35 20.32 -8.62
C PRO A 91 8.00 21.23 -7.43
N LYS A 92 7.91 22.56 -7.67
CA LYS A 92 7.61 23.59 -6.67
C LYS A 92 6.13 23.71 -6.29
N SER A 93 5.20 23.16 -7.07
CA SER A 93 3.75 23.22 -6.80
C SER A 93 3.16 21.82 -6.77
N ASN A 94 2.31 21.56 -5.78
CA ASN A 94 1.62 20.30 -5.57
C ASN A 94 0.19 20.27 -6.15
N ASP A 95 -0.22 21.28 -6.91
CA ASP A 95 -1.61 21.39 -7.39
C ASP A 95 -1.83 20.65 -8.71
N ARG A 96 -0.77 20.43 -9.49
CA ARG A 96 -0.85 19.83 -10.82
C ARG A 96 0.10 18.65 -10.96
N HIS A 97 -0.44 17.55 -11.48
CA HIS A 97 0.26 16.29 -11.66
C HIS A 97 0.09 15.75 -13.07
N VAL A 98 1.06 14.96 -13.53
CA VAL A 98 1.05 14.29 -14.84
C VAL A 98 1.38 12.81 -14.68
N ILE A 99 0.69 11.97 -15.45
CA ILE A 99 0.96 10.53 -15.51
C ILE A 99 2.05 10.31 -16.56
N LEU A 100 3.20 9.80 -16.14
CA LEU A 100 4.34 9.52 -17.01
C LEU A 100 4.27 8.12 -17.64
N GLY A 101 3.59 7.20 -16.97
CA GLY A 101 3.40 5.84 -17.47
C GLY A 101 2.74 4.93 -16.45
N VAL A 102 2.32 3.76 -16.93
CA VAL A 102 1.76 2.69 -16.11
C VAL A 102 2.48 1.39 -16.43
N ILE A 103 2.84 0.64 -15.41
CA ILE A 103 3.49 -0.67 -15.56
C ILE A 103 2.69 -1.70 -14.76
N GLY A 104 2.45 -2.87 -15.36
CA GLY A 104 1.75 -3.98 -14.71
C GLY A 104 2.69 -5.12 -14.38
N TRP A 105 2.45 -5.76 -13.24
CA TRP A 105 3.11 -7.01 -12.82
C TRP A 105 2.10 -8.01 -12.34
N LYS A 106 2.44 -9.30 -12.42
CA LYS A 106 1.80 -10.30 -11.57
C LYS A 106 2.22 -10.03 -10.11
N PRO A 107 1.30 -9.94 -9.15
CA PRO A 107 1.65 -9.58 -7.78
C PRO A 107 2.73 -10.46 -7.14
N ARG A 108 2.70 -11.78 -7.41
CA ARG A 108 3.69 -12.73 -6.89
C ARG A 108 5.10 -12.52 -7.47
N ASP A 109 5.20 -12.17 -8.74
CA ASP A 109 6.48 -11.89 -9.40
C ASP A 109 7.09 -10.60 -8.84
N PHE A 110 6.25 -9.58 -8.57
CA PHE A 110 6.70 -8.34 -7.95
C PHE A 110 7.16 -8.55 -6.51
N ALA A 111 6.45 -9.38 -5.73
CA ALA A 111 6.87 -9.77 -4.38
C ALA A 111 8.26 -10.44 -4.39
N ALA A 112 8.52 -11.33 -5.35
CA ALA A 112 9.83 -11.97 -5.51
C ALA A 112 10.93 -10.95 -5.83
N GLN A 113 10.67 -9.97 -6.71
CA GLN A 113 11.63 -8.90 -7.02
C GLN A 113 11.98 -8.03 -5.80
N MET A 114 11.01 -7.84 -4.90
CA MET A 114 11.20 -7.10 -3.64
C MET A 114 11.81 -7.93 -2.50
N ASN A 115 12.12 -9.21 -2.75
CA ASN A 115 12.54 -10.16 -1.72
C ASN A 115 11.53 -10.27 -0.55
N LEU A 116 10.24 -10.23 -0.88
CA LEU A 116 9.14 -10.35 0.08
C LEU A 116 8.68 -11.81 0.21
N SER A 117 8.93 -12.42 1.36
CA SER A 117 8.49 -13.80 1.67
C SER A 117 7.11 -13.82 2.31
N LEU A 118 6.11 -14.33 1.58
CA LEU A 118 4.75 -14.51 2.11
C LEU A 118 4.71 -15.51 3.28
N SER A 119 5.54 -16.55 3.24
CA SER A 119 5.62 -17.53 4.34
C SER A 119 6.09 -16.88 5.63
N ASN A 120 7.10 -16.00 5.54
CA ASN A 120 7.54 -15.19 6.68
C ASN A 120 6.40 -14.28 7.16
N GLY A 121 5.73 -13.57 6.23
CA GLY A 121 4.59 -12.72 6.55
C GLY A 121 3.48 -13.44 7.32
N TRP A 122 3.08 -14.64 6.89
CA TRP A 122 2.10 -15.45 7.60
C TRP A 122 2.58 -15.93 8.97
N GLY A 123 3.87 -16.20 9.14
CA GLY A 123 4.49 -16.49 10.44
C GLY A 123 4.34 -15.31 11.41
N ILE A 124 4.59 -14.08 10.93
CA ILE A 124 4.41 -12.87 11.74
C ILE A 124 2.94 -12.66 12.12
N VAL A 125 2.00 -12.82 11.18
CA VAL A 125 0.56 -12.72 11.47
C VAL A 125 0.15 -13.73 12.55
N ARG A 126 0.60 -14.98 12.44
CA ARG A 126 0.34 -16.01 13.45
C ARG A 126 0.82 -15.57 14.84
N THR A 127 2.07 -15.12 14.94
CA THR A 127 2.63 -14.66 16.23
C THR A 127 1.80 -13.51 16.84
N ILE A 128 1.32 -12.58 16.02
CA ILE A 128 0.47 -11.47 16.50
C ILE A 128 -0.90 -12.00 16.97
N VAL A 129 -1.52 -12.91 16.22
CA VAL A 129 -2.79 -13.53 16.59
C VAL A 129 -2.66 -14.30 17.90
N ASP A 130 -1.61 -15.11 18.05
CA ASP A 130 -1.36 -15.89 19.26
C ASP A 130 -1.13 -14.96 20.47
N MET A 131 -0.41 -13.84 20.27
CA MET A 131 -0.25 -12.81 21.30
C MET A 131 -1.59 -12.22 21.71
N CYS A 132 -2.47 -11.86 20.76
CA CYS A 132 -3.78 -11.31 21.07
C CYS A 132 -4.70 -12.33 21.76
N MET A 133 -4.71 -13.59 21.30
CA MET A 133 -5.53 -14.67 21.87
C MET A 133 -5.09 -15.06 23.30
N SER A 134 -3.86 -14.74 23.70
CA SER A 134 -3.38 -14.93 25.07
C SER A 134 -3.85 -13.85 26.04
N GLN A 135 -4.38 -12.73 25.54
CA GLN A 135 -4.84 -11.63 26.36
C GLN A 135 -6.29 -11.84 26.79
N PRO A 136 -6.71 -11.26 27.94
CA PRO A 136 -8.13 -11.23 28.31
C PRO A 136 -8.94 -10.41 27.32
N GLU A 137 -10.26 -10.51 27.41
CA GLU A 137 -11.17 -9.67 26.64
C GLU A 137 -10.96 -8.19 26.97
N GLY A 138 -10.87 -7.34 25.93
CA GLY A 138 -10.59 -5.92 26.07
C GLY A 138 -10.27 -5.23 24.74
N LYS A 139 -10.03 -3.93 24.77
CA LYS A 139 -9.57 -3.14 23.62
C LYS A 139 -8.04 -3.04 23.66
N TYR A 140 -7.40 -3.22 22.50
CA TYR A 140 -5.94 -3.24 22.39
C TYR A 140 -5.45 -2.42 21.21
N VAL A 141 -4.24 -1.88 21.33
CA VAL A 141 -3.56 -1.14 20.27
C VAL A 141 -2.17 -1.71 20.02
N LEU A 142 -1.92 -2.12 18.77
CA LEU A 142 -0.61 -2.55 18.32
C LEU A 142 0.12 -1.37 17.68
N VAL A 143 1.15 -0.85 18.34
CA VAL A 143 1.89 0.34 17.92
C VAL A 143 3.32 -0.02 17.54
N LYS A 144 3.77 0.50 16.41
CA LYS A 144 5.20 0.53 16.04
C LYS A 144 5.87 1.71 16.72
N ASP A 145 6.89 1.45 17.53
CA ASP A 145 7.67 2.53 18.17
C ASP A 145 8.29 3.42 17.06
N PRO A 146 8.18 4.75 17.15
CA PRO A 146 8.63 5.66 16.10
C PRO A 146 10.16 5.68 15.94
N ASN A 147 10.90 5.41 17.03
CA ASN A 147 12.36 5.53 17.07
C ASN A 147 13.04 4.15 17.10
N LYS A 148 12.38 3.14 17.66
CA LYS A 148 12.92 1.79 17.83
C LYS A 148 12.23 0.80 16.90
N GLN A 149 12.95 -0.20 16.39
CA GLN A 149 12.40 -1.26 15.55
C GLN A 149 11.65 -2.33 16.36
N ILE A 150 10.62 -1.91 17.11
CA ILE A 150 9.83 -2.79 17.99
C ILE A 150 8.32 -2.48 17.86
N LEU A 151 7.51 -3.54 17.94
CA LEU A 151 6.05 -3.43 18.07
C LEU A 151 5.68 -3.60 19.55
N ARG A 152 4.68 -2.87 20.01
CA ARG A 152 4.13 -2.97 21.37
C ARG A 152 2.62 -3.12 21.31
N LEU A 153 2.10 -4.05 22.11
CA LEU A 153 0.67 -4.24 22.31
C LEU A 153 0.27 -3.58 23.63
N TYR A 154 -0.64 -2.62 23.58
CA TYR A 154 -1.18 -1.91 24.74
C TYR A 154 -2.62 -2.35 24.98
N ASN A 155 -2.99 -2.60 26.22
CA ASN A 155 -4.39 -2.66 26.65
C ASN A 155 -4.87 -1.22 26.92
N VAL A 156 -6.02 -0.85 26.38
CA VAL A 156 -6.58 0.49 26.51
C VAL A 156 -8.00 0.43 27.09
N PRO A 157 -8.48 1.47 27.78
CA PRO A 157 -9.86 1.54 28.26
C PRO A 157 -10.88 1.29 27.15
N SER A 158 -12.04 0.72 27.49
CA SER A 158 -13.12 0.51 26.53
C SER A 158 -13.56 1.82 25.86
N SER A 159 -13.55 2.93 26.59
CA SER A 159 -13.94 4.24 26.07
C SER A 159 -12.96 4.89 25.09
N SER A 160 -11.79 4.28 24.82
CA SER A 160 -10.69 4.95 24.09
C SER A 160 -11.00 5.30 22.63
N PHE A 161 -12.04 4.71 22.04
CA PHE A 161 -12.43 4.88 20.63
C PHE A 161 -13.92 5.18 20.47
N GLU A 162 -14.60 5.53 21.56
CA GLU A 162 -16.06 5.80 21.52
C GLU A 162 -16.35 7.20 20.95
N GLU A 163 -15.47 8.19 21.17
CA GLU A 163 -15.59 9.53 20.58
C GLU A 163 -15.47 9.51 19.04
N GLU A 164 -14.61 8.64 18.47
CA GLU A 164 -14.48 8.48 17.01
C GLU A 164 -15.74 7.83 16.38
N ALA A 165 -16.47 7.01 17.13
CA ALA A 165 -17.68 6.35 16.65
C ALA A 165 -18.90 7.28 16.64
N GLU A 166 -18.94 8.27 17.53
CA GLU A 166 -19.97 9.31 17.53
C GLU A 166 -19.77 10.27 16.35
N GLU A 167 -18.52 10.67 16.04
CA GLU A 167 -18.22 11.49 14.86
C GLU A 167 -18.49 10.76 13.53
N GLU A 168 -18.16 9.47 13.40
CA GLU A 168 -18.49 8.68 12.20
C GLU A 168 -20.01 8.48 12.00
N ALA A 169 -20.78 8.43 13.10
CA ALA A 169 -22.24 8.33 13.04
C ALA A 169 -22.89 9.66 12.63
N GLU A 170 -22.42 10.79 13.15
CA GLU A 170 -22.92 12.12 12.76
C GLU A 170 -22.69 12.40 11.26
N ILE A 171 -21.53 12.02 10.72
CA ILE A 171 -21.22 12.19 9.28
C ILE A 171 -22.13 11.29 8.41
N ALA A 172 -22.43 10.07 8.86
CA ALA A 172 -23.32 9.17 8.12
C ALA A 172 -24.78 9.65 8.12
N GLU A 173 -25.24 10.27 9.21
CA GLU A 173 -26.57 10.87 9.29
C GLU A 173 -26.67 12.13 8.40
N GLU A 174 -25.62 12.96 8.31
CA GLU A 174 -25.57 14.11 7.40
C GLU A 174 -25.57 13.69 5.91
N GLU A 175 -24.94 12.57 5.54
CA GLU A 175 -24.96 12.05 4.16
C GLU A 175 -26.30 11.38 3.76
N GLU A 176 -27.13 10.94 4.72
CA GLU A 176 -28.47 10.39 4.45
C GLU A 176 -29.57 11.49 4.35
N GLU A 177 -29.32 12.70 4.86
CA GLU A 177 -30.25 13.84 4.81
C GLU A 177 -30.09 14.76 3.56
N GLU A 178 -29.07 14.56 2.71
CA GLU A 178 -28.93 15.19 1.37
C GLU A 178 -29.52 14.35 0.22
#